data_AF-A0A7V5QB95-F1
#
_entry.id   AF-A0A7V5QB95-F1
#
_cell.length_a   1.000
_cell.length_b   1.000
_cell.length_c   1.000
_cell.angle_alpha   90.00
_cell.angle_beta   90.00
_cell.angle_gamma   90.00
#
_symmetry.space_group_name_H-M   'P 1'
#
loop_
_entity.id
_entity.type
_entity.pdbx_description
1 polymer ?
#
loop_
_entity_poly.entity_id
_entity_poly.type
_entity_poly.pdbx_seq_one_letter_code
_entity_poly.pdbx_strand_id
1 'polypeptide(L)'
;ELVDEKCLVIRQWIEQGKLADIAPHHLIFMIWAATQHYADFEAQVEALIPGCDDRDSCFDDAAHTLKTVFLEGLLPRQRDSFVD
;
A
#
# COMPACT_ATOMS: atom_id res chain seq x y z
N GLU A 1 -15.92 11.13 -7.76
CA GLU A 1 -15.96 12.24 -6.78
C GLU A 1 -15.04 11.97 -5.58
N LEU A 2 -15.38 11.11 -4.61
CA LEU A 2 -14.52 10.87 -3.44
C LEU A 2 -13.11 10.33 -3.78
N VAL A 3 -13.02 9.36 -4.71
CA VAL A 3 -11.71 8.82 -5.14
C VAL A 3 -10.88 9.89 -5.83
N ASP A 4 -11.50 10.71 -6.68
CA ASP A 4 -10.83 11.77 -7.42
C ASP A 4 -10.31 12.85 -6.46
N GLU A 5 -11.06 13.20 -5.41
CA GLU A 5 -10.59 14.08 -4.35
C GLU A 5 -9.36 13.53 -3.62
N LYS A 6 -9.33 12.22 -3.30
CA LYS A 6 -8.15 11.60 -2.68
C LYS A 6 -6.97 11.57 -3.65
N CYS A 7 -7.22 11.31 -4.92
CA CYS A 7 -6.19 11.40 -5.95
C CYS A 7 -5.59 12.81 -6.04
N LEU A 8 -6.38 13.87 -5.91
CA LEU A 8 -5.87 15.25 -5.89
C LEU A 8 -4.94 15.50 -4.70
N VAL A 9 -5.29 15.04 -3.50
CA VAL A 9 -4.42 15.17 -2.31
C VAL A 9 -3.09 14.43 -2.51
N ILE A 10 -3.13 13.21 -3.05
CA ILE A 10 -1.92 12.43 -3.33
C ILE A 10 -1.04 13.15 -4.36
N ARG A 11 -1.62 13.71 -5.44
CA ARG A 11 -0.87 14.51 -6.43
C ARG A 11 -0.18 15.70 -5.79
N GLN A 12 -0.87 16.43 -4.90
CA GLN A 12 -0.27 17.56 -4.20
C GLN A 12 0.93 17.14 -3.34
N TRP A 13 0.90 15.96 -2.72
CA TRP A 13 2.05 15.44 -1.99
C TRP A 13 3.21 15.05 -2.91
N ILE A 14 2.93 14.49 -4.09
CA ILE A 14 3.94 14.20 -5.11
C ILE A 14 4.59 15.50 -5.61
N GLU A 15 3.80 16.51 -5.94
CA GLU A 15 4.29 17.84 -6.37
C GLU A 15 5.16 18.52 -5.30
N GLN A 16 4.86 18.28 -4.02
CA GLN A 16 5.67 18.76 -2.89
C GLN A 16 6.92 17.91 -2.61
N GLY A 17 7.17 16.86 -3.39
CA GLY A 17 8.29 15.94 -3.20
C GLY A 17 8.19 15.09 -1.94
N LYS A 18 6.96 14.88 -1.41
CA LYS A 18 6.71 14.09 -0.18
C LYS A 18 6.42 12.62 -0.45
N LEU A 19 6.06 12.28 -1.69
CA LEU A 19 5.84 10.91 -2.15
C LEU A 19 6.58 10.66 -3.47
N ALA A 20 6.85 9.39 -3.76
CA ALA A 20 7.31 8.95 -5.08
C ALA A 20 6.33 9.34 -6.21
N ASP A 21 6.84 9.55 -7.41
CA ASP A 21 6.04 9.83 -8.62
C ASP A 21 5.28 8.57 -9.08
N ILE A 22 4.05 8.44 -8.62
CA ILE A 22 3.19 7.27 -8.81
C ILE A 22 1.76 7.68 -9.17
N ALA A 23 1.06 6.79 -9.86
CA ALA A 23 -0.34 7.02 -10.24
C ALA A 23 -1.28 6.87 -9.01
N PRO A 24 -1.98 7.93 -8.57
CA PRO A 24 -2.76 7.91 -7.33
C PRO A 24 -3.91 6.89 -7.30
N HIS A 25 -4.62 6.71 -8.42
CA HIS A 25 -5.70 5.72 -8.51
C HIS A 25 -5.20 4.31 -8.22
N HIS A 26 -4.04 3.94 -8.75
CA HIS A 26 -3.45 2.63 -8.52
C HIS A 26 -2.96 2.45 -7.08
N LEU A 27 -2.48 3.50 -6.42
CA LEU A 27 -2.17 3.43 -4.99
C LEU A 27 -3.41 3.12 -4.15
N ILE A 28 -4.52 3.82 -4.43
CA ILE A 28 -5.78 3.59 -3.72
C ILE A 28 -6.24 2.15 -3.95
N PHE A 29 -6.21 1.66 -5.19
CA PHE A 29 -6.59 0.29 -5.51
C PHE A 29 -5.69 -0.74 -4.83
N MET A 30 -4.38 -0.50 -4.76
CA MET A 30 -3.46 -1.39 -4.04
C MET A 30 -3.78 -1.44 -2.54
N ILE A 31 -4.04 -0.29 -1.91
CA ILE A 31 -4.39 -0.26 -0.48
C ILE A 31 -5.69 -1.04 -0.22
N TRP A 32 -6.70 -0.86 -1.07
CA TRP A 32 -7.96 -1.60 -0.93
C TRP A 32 -7.78 -3.09 -1.18
N ALA A 33 -7.17 -3.46 -2.30
CA ALA A 33 -6.96 -4.87 -2.63
C ALA A 33 -6.14 -5.59 -1.56
N ALA A 34 -5.05 -4.97 -1.07
CA ALA A 34 -4.18 -5.57 -0.08
C ALA A 34 -4.86 -5.73 1.29
N THR A 35 -5.70 -4.78 1.71
CA THR A 35 -6.39 -4.87 3.01
C THR A 35 -7.63 -5.75 2.94
N GLN A 36 -8.43 -5.64 1.88
CA GLN A 36 -9.62 -6.47 1.67
C GLN A 36 -9.27 -7.94 1.46
N HIS A 37 -8.10 -8.26 0.89
CA HIS A 37 -7.66 -9.64 0.72
C HIS A 37 -7.72 -10.45 2.02
N TYR A 38 -7.33 -9.88 3.16
CA TYR A 38 -7.34 -10.58 4.45
C TYR A 38 -8.74 -10.84 5.01
N ALA A 39 -9.77 -10.12 4.53
CA ALA A 39 -11.17 -10.37 4.88
C ALA A 39 -11.85 -11.29 3.86
N ASP A 40 -11.69 -10.99 2.57
CA ASP A 40 -12.36 -11.72 1.48
C ASP A 40 -11.81 -13.15 1.31
N PHE A 41 -10.54 -13.37 1.67
CA PHE A 41 -9.83 -14.64 1.52
C PHE A 41 -9.31 -15.20 2.84
N GLU A 42 -9.95 -14.85 3.96
CA GLU A 42 -9.55 -15.25 5.31
C GLU A 42 -9.23 -16.75 5.44
N ALA A 43 -10.16 -17.62 5.04
CA ALA A 43 -9.96 -19.08 5.12
C ALA A 43 -8.78 -19.57 4.25
N GLN A 44 -8.45 -18.87 3.17
CA GLN A 44 -7.28 -19.19 2.33
C GLN A 44 -5.99 -18.74 3.01
N VAL A 45 -5.99 -17.58 3.66
CA VAL A 45 -4.84 -17.07 4.42
C VAL A 45 -4.50 -18.01 5.57
N GLU A 46 -5.50 -18.43 6.35
CA GLU A 46 -5.33 -19.40 7.45
C GLU A 46 -4.75 -20.74 6.96
N ALA A 47 -5.20 -21.23 5.79
CA ALA A 47 -4.73 -22.50 5.24
C ALA A 47 -3.29 -22.44 4.69
N LEU A 48 -2.82 -21.27 4.28
CA LEU A 48 -1.51 -21.09 3.65
C LEU A 48 -0.42 -20.66 4.62
N ILE A 49 -0.76 -19.99 5.72
CA ILE A 49 0.19 -19.45 6.69
C ILE A 49 0.15 -20.28 7.97
N PRO A 50 1.20 -21.08 8.28
CA PRO A 50 1.26 -21.84 9.52
C PRO A 50 1.17 -20.94 10.75
N GLY A 51 0.27 -21.25 11.68
CA GLY A 51 0.08 -20.47 12.92
C GLY A 51 -0.79 -19.21 12.76
N CYS A 52 -1.44 -19.03 11.61
CA CYS A 52 -2.40 -17.94 11.37
C CYS A 52 -3.81 -18.25 11.91
N ASP A 53 -4.00 -19.37 12.62
CA ASP A 53 -5.20 -19.64 13.42
C ASP A 53 -5.34 -18.67 14.61
N ASP A 54 -4.21 -18.11 15.08
CA ASP A 54 -4.20 -16.91 15.91
C ASP A 54 -4.31 -15.65 15.03
N ARG A 55 -5.54 -15.11 14.96
CA ARG A 55 -5.88 -13.93 14.16
C ARG A 55 -5.03 -12.71 14.53
N ASP A 56 -4.72 -12.52 15.80
CA ASP A 56 -4.07 -11.29 16.27
C ASP A 56 -2.60 -11.27 15.79
N SER A 57 -1.87 -12.38 15.96
CA SER A 57 -0.48 -12.49 15.49
C SER A 57 -0.38 -12.41 13.96
N CYS A 58 -1.27 -13.08 13.23
CA CYS A 58 -1.26 -13.07 11.77
C CYS A 58 -1.60 -11.69 11.20
N PHE A 59 -2.53 -10.98 11.84
CA PHE A 59 -2.90 -9.62 11.48
C PHE A 59 -1.76 -8.63 11.73
N ASP A 60 -1.03 -8.76 12.84
CA ASP A 60 0.11 -7.91 13.15
C ASP A 60 1.25 -8.06 12.12
N ASP A 61 1.57 -9.28 11.71
CA ASP A 61 2.58 -9.55 10.68
C ASP A 61 2.16 -9.00 9.31
N ALA A 62 0.89 -9.19 8.94
CA ALA A 62 0.32 -8.60 7.73
C ALA A 62 0.39 -7.07 7.75
N ALA A 63 -0.03 -6.45 8.87
CA ALA A 63 -0.01 -5.01 9.04
C ALA A 63 1.42 -4.45 8.99
N HIS A 64 2.38 -5.13 9.61
CA HIS A 64 3.80 -4.77 9.53
C HIS A 64 4.29 -4.82 8.08
N THR A 65 4.01 -5.92 7.38
CA THR A 65 4.42 -6.12 5.98
C THR A 65 3.85 -5.06 5.06
N LEU A 66 2.54 -4.81 5.13
CA LEU A 66 1.89 -3.80 4.29
C LEU A 66 2.43 -2.40 4.58
N LYS A 67 2.62 -2.03 5.87
CA LYS A 67 3.22 -0.74 6.23
C LYS A 67 4.62 -0.60 5.64
N THR A 68 5.48 -1.61 5.78
CA THR A 68 6.84 -1.57 5.24
C THR A 68 6.82 -1.42 3.72
N VAL A 69 6.06 -2.25 3.00
CA VAL A 69 6.00 -2.20 1.54
C VAL A 69 5.44 -0.87 1.03
N PHE A 70 4.35 -0.38 1.61
CA PHE A 70 3.77 0.89 1.20
C PHE A 70 4.66 2.07 1.58
N LEU A 71 5.11 2.18 2.83
CA LEU A 71 5.88 3.34 3.28
C LEU A 71 7.23 3.43 2.58
N GLU A 72 8.01 2.35 2.56
CA GLU A 72 9.30 2.32 1.87
C GLU A 72 9.14 2.48 0.34
N GLY A 73 8.09 1.90 -0.23
CA GLY A 73 7.76 2.02 -1.65
C GLY A 73 7.37 3.44 -2.06
N LEU A 74 6.76 4.21 -1.15
CA LEU A 74 6.26 5.56 -1.40
C LEU A 74 7.25 6.67 -1.03
N LEU A 75 8.40 6.34 -0.43
CA LEU A 75 9.45 7.33 -0.16
C LEU A 75 9.87 8.05 -1.45
N PRO A 76 10.04 9.38 -1.42
CA PRO A 76 10.57 10.13 -2.55
C PRO A 76 11.91 9.55 -3.00
N ARG A 77 12.01 9.16 -4.26
CA ARG A 77 13.28 8.74 -4.86
C ARG A 77 13.87 9.93 -5.59
N GLN A 78 15.18 10.14 -5.45
CA GLN A 78 15.88 11.01 -6.40
C GLN A 78 15.65 10.40 -7.79
N ARG A 79 15.00 11.17 -8.66
CA ARG A 79 14.94 10.83 -10.06
C ARG A 79 16.37 10.95 -10.55
N ASP A 80 17.05 9.82 -10.83
CA ASP A 80 18.37 9.85 -11.46
C ASP A 80 18.23 10.73 -12.70
N SER A 81 18.86 11.90 -12.66
CA SER A 81 19.00 12.79 -13.79
C SER A 81 19.94 12.12 -14.78
N PHE A 82 19.44 11.12 -15.50
CA PHE A 82 20.00 10.75 -16.78
C PHE A 82 19.66 11.87 -17.74
N VAL A 83 20.69 12.68 -17.97
CA VAL A 83 20.83 13.62 -19.07
C VAL A 83 20.55 12.88 -20.38
N ASP A 84 19.56 13.35 -21.13
CA ASP A 84 19.70 13.81 -22.52
C ASP A 84 18.50 14.70 -22.90
#